data_AF-A0A1H8NV16-F1
#
_entry.id   AF-A0A1H8NV16-F1
#
_cell.length_a   1.000
_cell.length_b   1.000
_cell.length_c   1.000
_cell.angle_alpha   90.00
_cell.angle_beta   90.00
_cell.angle_gamma   90.00
#
_symmetry.space_group_name_H-M   'P 1'
#
loop_
_entity.id
_entity.type
_entity.pdbx_description
1 polymer ?
#
loop_
_entity_poly.entity_id
_entity_poly.type
_entity_poly.pdbx_seq_one_letter_code
_entity_poly.pdbx_strand_id
1 'polypeptide(L)'
;MASVSVSHMILFIASIVIAASVAGVFTDSISQVSQAIDDRGLSVSENVRTDIEVISDSGSAAVYDETTENITIYVKNTGSRELRDESEAIDVLVDGRYETDVTVTLLDGADGWGPGDVVRLEISPNDGGGLSSGDHRVKVIINEDEEVFRFRI
;
A
#
# COMPACT_ATOMS: atom_id res chain seq x y z
N MET A 1 -42.17 -56.51 9.79
CA MET A 1 -42.33 -55.03 9.83
C MET A 1 -41.21 -54.28 10.56
N ALA A 2 -40.47 -54.90 11.49
CA ALA A 2 -39.36 -54.24 12.20
C ALA A 2 -38.12 -53.90 11.33
N SER A 3 -37.80 -54.70 10.30
CA SER A 3 -36.62 -54.52 9.43
C SER A 3 -36.66 -53.23 8.59
N VAL A 4 -37.85 -52.82 8.16
CA VAL A 4 -38.05 -51.58 7.39
C VAL A 4 -37.81 -50.36 8.28
N SER A 5 -38.23 -50.39 9.55
CA SER A 5 -38.01 -49.30 10.51
C SER A 5 -36.53 -49.05 10.80
N VAL A 6 -35.74 -50.14 10.96
CA VAL A 6 -34.30 -50.04 11.19
C VAL A 6 -33.57 -49.40 10.01
N SER A 7 -33.95 -49.75 8.78
CA SER A 7 -33.34 -49.16 7.57
C SER A 7 -33.63 -47.65 7.45
N HIS A 8 -34.86 -47.23 7.78
CA HIS A 8 -35.23 -45.81 7.78
C HIS A 8 -34.47 -45.02 8.85
N MET A 9 -34.26 -45.57 10.05
CA MET A 9 -33.44 -44.90 11.08
C MET A 9 -31.99 -44.72 10.63
N ILE A 10 -31.40 -45.73 9.99
CA ILE A 10 -30.01 -45.63 9.51
C ILE A 10 -29.87 -44.52 8.46
N LEU A 11 -30.79 -44.47 7.49
CA LEU A 11 -30.78 -43.42 6.46
C LEU A 11 -31.04 -42.02 7.06
N PHE A 12 -31.93 -41.93 8.04
CA PHE A 12 -32.19 -40.67 8.74
C PHE A 12 -30.95 -40.15 9.45
N ILE A 13 -30.26 -41.00 10.22
CA ILE A 13 -29.02 -40.64 10.90
C ILE A 13 -27.92 -40.26 9.89
N ALA A 14 -27.75 -41.05 8.83
CA ALA A 14 -26.79 -40.75 7.77
C ALA A 14 -27.05 -39.37 7.12
N SER A 15 -28.31 -39.04 6.86
CA SER A 15 -28.69 -37.74 6.30
C SER A 15 -28.40 -36.57 7.25
N ILE A 16 -28.62 -36.75 8.55
CA ILE A 16 -28.32 -35.72 9.57
C ILE A 16 -26.81 -35.49 9.66
N VAL A 17 -26.00 -36.55 9.63
CA VAL A 17 -24.54 -36.40 9.67
C VAL A 17 -24.05 -35.62 8.46
N ILE A 18 -24.52 -35.95 7.26
CA ILE A 18 -24.17 -35.22 6.03
C ILE A 18 -24.63 -33.76 6.12
N ALA A 19 -25.87 -33.53 6.56
CA ALA A 19 -26.41 -32.18 6.72
C ALA A 19 -25.59 -31.34 7.72
N ALA A 20 -25.18 -31.94 8.84
CA ALA A 20 -24.33 -31.28 9.84
C ALA A 20 -22.94 -30.94 9.27
N SER A 21 -22.33 -31.85 8.49
CA SER A 21 -21.05 -31.58 7.84
C SER A 21 -21.12 -30.42 6.84
N VAL A 22 -22.17 -30.39 5.99
CA VAL A 22 -22.36 -29.30 5.02
C VAL A 22 -22.61 -27.97 5.74
N ALA A 23 -23.44 -27.96 6.80
CA ALA A 23 -23.69 -26.78 7.60
C ALA A 23 -22.42 -26.25 8.28
N GLY A 24 -21.54 -27.15 8.75
CA GLY A 24 -20.23 -26.79 9.30
C GLY A 24 -19.35 -26.07 8.28
N VAL A 25 -19.11 -26.69 7.11
CA VAL A 25 -18.30 -26.08 6.04
C VAL A 25 -18.88 -24.75 5.57
N PHE A 26 -20.20 -24.66 5.46
CA PHE A 26 -20.87 -23.44 5.04
C PHE A 26 -20.68 -22.31 6.08
N THR A 27 -20.78 -22.63 7.36
CA THR A 27 -20.53 -21.67 8.46
C THR A 27 -19.08 -21.19 8.46
N ASP A 28 -18.12 -22.10 8.30
CA ASP A 28 -16.70 -21.75 8.21
C ASP A 28 -16.39 -20.89 6.98
N SER A 29 -17.02 -21.19 5.85
CA SER A 29 -16.87 -20.39 4.62
C SER A 29 -17.42 -18.98 4.80
N ILE A 30 -18.60 -18.83 5.42
CA ILE A 30 -19.17 -17.52 5.73
C ILE A 30 -18.27 -16.76 6.69
N SER A 31 -17.74 -17.41 7.73
CA SER A 31 -16.84 -16.76 8.69
C SER A 31 -15.58 -16.21 8.02
N GLN A 32 -14.99 -16.97 7.09
CA GLN A 32 -13.83 -16.53 6.31
C GLN A 32 -14.18 -15.36 5.40
N VAL A 33 -15.33 -15.39 4.72
CA VAL A 33 -15.78 -14.29 3.87
C VAL A 33 -16.04 -13.02 4.70
N SER A 34 -16.66 -13.14 5.88
CA SER A 34 -16.88 -12.01 6.77
C SER A 34 -15.56 -11.38 7.21
N GLN A 35 -14.59 -12.18 7.63
CA GLN A 35 -13.26 -11.68 8.00
C GLN A 35 -12.58 -10.96 6.82
N ALA A 36 -12.62 -11.54 5.63
CA ALA A 36 -12.06 -10.91 4.44
C ALA A 36 -12.76 -9.59 4.08
N ILE A 37 -14.07 -9.47 4.32
CA ILE A 37 -14.82 -8.22 4.13
C ILE A 37 -14.38 -7.17 5.16
N ASP A 38 -14.25 -7.56 6.43
CA ASP A 38 -13.82 -6.65 7.49
C ASP A 38 -12.41 -6.11 7.22
N ASP A 39 -11.46 -7.00 6.88
CA ASP A 39 -10.09 -6.63 6.51
C ASP A 39 -10.06 -5.70 5.29
N ARG A 40 -10.87 -6.01 4.27
CA ARG A 40 -10.97 -5.16 3.07
C ARG A 40 -11.57 -3.79 3.41
N GLY A 41 -12.55 -3.75 4.31
CA GLY A 41 -13.17 -2.51 4.77
C GLY A 41 -12.18 -1.60 5.49
N LEU A 42 -11.31 -2.17 6.33
CA LEU A 42 -10.24 -1.45 7.01
C LEU A 42 -9.21 -0.91 6.01
N SER A 43 -8.67 -1.74 5.11
CA SER A 43 -7.71 -1.33 4.06
C SER A 43 -8.28 -0.22 3.17
N VAL A 44 -9.51 -0.36 2.66
CA VAL A 44 -10.15 0.70 1.86
C VAL A 44 -10.32 1.99 2.64
N SER A 45 -10.69 1.89 3.93
CA SER A 45 -10.81 3.08 4.79
C SER A 45 -9.46 3.75 5.05
N GLU A 46 -8.38 2.98 5.15
CA GLU A 46 -7.02 3.52 5.27
C GLU A 46 -6.58 4.20 3.98
N ASN A 47 -6.82 3.60 2.82
CA ASN A 47 -6.49 4.20 1.52
C ASN A 47 -7.25 5.50 1.31
N VAL A 48 -8.55 5.55 1.59
CA VAL A 48 -9.34 6.79 1.42
C VAL A 48 -8.87 7.92 2.34
N ARG A 49 -8.27 7.59 3.48
CA ARG A 49 -7.74 8.57 4.44
C ARG A 49 -6.27 8.92 4.19
N THR A 50 -5.59 8.14 3.34
CA THR A 50 -4.22 8.38 2.88
C THR A 50 -4.30 9.13 1.58
N ASP A 51 -3.65 10.27 1.54
CA ASP A 51 -3.56 11.08 0.33
C ASP A 51 -2.22 11.82 0.46
N ILE A 52 -1.36 11.66 -0.54
CA ILE A 52 -0.08 12.35 -0.64
C ILE A 52 -0.05 13.17 -1.92
N GLU A 53 0.68 14.28 -1.90
CA GLU A 53 0.87 15.12 -3.08
C GLU A 53 2.35 15.51 -3.18
N VAL A 54 2.93 15.39 -4.37
CA VAL A 54 4.29 15.89 -4.63
C VAL A 54 4.23 17.38 -4.93
N ILE A 55 4.80 18.21 -4.06
CA ILE A 55 4.76 19.68 -4.16
C ILE A 55 6.01 20.27 -4.82
N SER A 56 6.92 19.43 -5.34
CA SER A 56 8.11 19.86 -6.06
C SER A 56 7.78 20.54 -7.39
N ASP A 57 8.62 21.50 -7.80
CA ASP A 57 8.52 22.14 -9.12
C ASP A 57 9.36 21.39 -10.17
N SER A 58 8.67 20.82 -11.16
CA SER A 58 9.28 20.09 -12.30
C SER A 58 10.28 20.90 -13.14
N GLY A 59 10.21 22.23 -13.12
CA GLY A 59 11.11 23.12 -13.85
C GLY A 59 12.29 23.63 -13.02
N SER A 60 12.37 23.25 -11.74
CA SER A 60 13.43 23.71 -10.84
C SER A 60 14.66 22.83 -10.94
N ALA A 61 15.84 23.45 -11.02
CA ALA A 61 17.13 22.78 -10.93
C ALA A 61 17.40 22.16 -9.55
N ALA A 62 16.52 22.38 -8.55
CA ALA A 62 16.63 21.77 -7.23
C ALA A 62 16.14 20.31 -7.18
N VAL A 63 15.48 19.82 -8.25
CA VAL A 63 14.95 18.45 -8.29
C VAL A 63 16.05 17.42 -8.52
N TYR A 64 17.03 17.73 -9.38
CA TYR A 64 18.13 16.83 -9.69
C TYR A 64 19.45 17.58 -9.57
N ASP A 65 20.36 17.06 -8.75
CA ASP A 65 21.71 17.59 -8.61
C ASP A 65 22.68 16.78 -9.47
N GLU A 66 23.18 17.37 -10.55
CA GLU A 66 24.14 16.74 -11.48
C GLU A 66 25.49 16.37 -10.82
N THR A 67 25.82 16.95 -9.67
CA THR A 67 27.10 16.69 -8.96
C THR A 67 27.00 15.49 -8.06
N THR A 68 25.87 15.34 -7.35
CA THR A 68 25.64 14.25 -6.41
C THR A 68 24.79 13.13 -7.02
N GLU A 69 24.21 13.35 -8.20
CA GLU A 69 23.27 12.47 -8.90
C GLU A 69 22.00 12.16 -8.10
N ASN A 70 21.69 12.99 -7.10
CA ASN A 70 20.57 12.80 -6.21
C ASN A 70 19.31 13.51 -6.70
N ILE A 71 18.17 12.84 -6.55
CA ILE A 71 16.85 13.39 -6.80
C ILE A 71 16.26 13.85 -5.47
N THR A 72 15.85 15.10 -5.39
CA THR A 72 15.18 15.66 -4.20
C THR A 72 13.74 16.00 -4.54
N ILE A 73 12.79 15.36 -3.86
CA ILE A 73 11.37 15.68 -3.97
C ILE A 73 10.73 15.96 -2.60
N TYR A 74 9.71 16.80 -2.60
CA TYR A 74 8.94 17.15 -1.42
C TYR A 74 7.55 16.55 -1.53
N VAL A 75 7.19 15.74 -0.55
CA VAL A 75 5.90 15.05 -0.51
C VAL A 75 5.13 15.55 0.70
N LYS A 76 3.92 16.06 0.44
CA LYS A 76 3.01 16.55 1.45
C LYS A 76 1.95 15.50 1.75
N ASN A 77 1.62 15.33 3.02
CA ASN A 77 0.45 14.54 3.41
C ASN A 77 -0.80 15.42 3.27
N THR A 78 -1.61 15.15 2.26
CA THR A 78 -2.91 15.79 1.98
C THR A 78 -4.09 15.02 2.60
N GLY A 79 -3.80 13.86 3.18
CA GLY A 79 -4.77 12.99 3.83
C GLY A 79 -5.21 13.47 5.22
N SER A 80 -5.88 12.57 5.93
CA SER A 80 -6.48 12.86 7.25
C SER A 80 -5.85 12.08 8.40
N ARG A 81 -4.84 11.25 8.10
CA ARG A 81 -4.11 10.46 9.09
C ARG A 81 -2.63 10.76 9.05
N GLU A 82 -1.96 10.44 10.14
CA GLU A 82 -0.50 10.44 10.20
C GLU A 82 0.07 9.26 9.40
N LEU A 83 1.12 9.53 8.63
CA LEU A 83 1.86 8.55 7.85
C LEU A 83 3.19 8.23 8.54
N ARG A 84 3.76 7.06 8.22
CA ARG A 84 5.09 6.68 8.71
C ARG A 84 6.14 7.42 7.90
N ASP A 85 7.13 7.98 8.58
CA ASP A 85 8.26 8.73 8.03
C ASP A 85 9.52 7.87 7.85
N GLU A 86 9.38 6.54 7.94
CA GLU A 86 10.46 5.57 7.74
C GLU A 86 10.60 5.23 6.25
N SER A 87 11.83 5.06 5.75
CA SER A 87 12.08 4.67 4.35
C SER A 87 11.46 3.33 3.96
N GLU A 88 11.30 2.40 4.91
CA GLU A 88 10.65 1.10 4.68
C GLU A 88 9.15 1.20 4.40
N ALA A 89 8.52 2.34 4.75
CA ALA A 89 7.10 2.58 4.52
C ALA A 89 6.80 3.30 3.19
N ILE A 90 7.85 3.68 2.45
CA ILE A 90 7.75 4.47 1.23
C ILE A 90 8.43 3.71 0.09
N ASP A 91 7.64 3.29 -0.89
CA ASP A 91 8.17 2.68 -2.09
C ASP A 91 8.42 3.77 -3.15
N VAL A 92 9.65 3.89 -3.61
CA VAL A 92 10.03 4.86 -4.65
C VAL A 92 10.47 4.13 -5.90
N LEU A 93 9.94 4.56 -7.05
CA LEU A 93 10.35 4.08 -8.35
C LEU A 93 10.82 5.23 -9.23
N VAL A 94 12.03 5.12 -9.77
CA VAL A 94 12.58 6.07 -10.75
C VAL A 94 12.55 5.40 -12.12
N ASP A 95 11.83 5.98 -13.08
CA ASP A 95 11.57 5.42 -14.42
C ASP A 95 11.03 3.98 -14.45
N GLY A 96 10.47 3.52 -13.34
CA GLY A 96 9.96 2.15 -13.16
C GLY A 96 10.97 1.15 -12.58
N ARG A 97 12.13 1.63 -12.11
CA ARG A 97 13.08 0.85 -11.31
C ARG A 97 12.86 1.17 -9.84
N TYR A 98 12.87 0.15 -9.00
CA TYR A 98 12.71 0.31 -7.56
C TYR A 98 14.00 0.83 -6.94
N GLU A 99 13.89 1.88 -6.13
CA GLU A 99 15.03 2.50 -5.45
C GLU A 99 15.04 2.14 -3.97
N THR A 100 16.16 1.63 -3.50
CA THR A 100 16.37 1.27 -2.08
C THR A 100 17.13 2.33 -1.29
N ASP A 101 17.88 3.20 -1.96
CA ASP A 101 18.65 4.27 -1.33
C ASP A 101 17.80 5.55 -1.29
N VAL A 102 16.88 5.57 -0.32
CA VAL A 102 15.94 6.66 -0.10
C VAL A 102 16.08 7.15 1.33
N THR A 103 16.43 8.43 1.47
CA THR A 103 16.48 9.12 2.76
C THR A 103 15.23 9.98 2.91
N VAL A 104 14.48 9.75 4.00
CA VAL A 104 13.30 10.52 4.37
C VAL A 104 13.69 11.51 5.46
N THR A 105 13.45 12.80 5.22
CA THR A 105 13.67 13.86 6.22
C THR A 105 12.38 14.63 6.43
N LEU A 106 11.84 14.56 7.65
CA LEU A 106 10.68 15.36 8.03
C LEU A 106 11.07 16.84 8.15
N LEU A 107 10.26 17.72 7.58
CA LEU A 107 10.50 19.17 7.60
C LEU A 107 9.82 19.83 8.80
N ASP A 108 10.17 21.10 9.02
CA ASP A 108 9.57 21.99 10.03
C ASP A 108 9.64 21.49 11.49
N GLY A 109 10.48 20.49 11.77
CA GLY A 109 10.68 19.95 13.12
C GLY A 109 9.45 19.25 13.69
N ALA A 110 8.59 18.73 12.81
CA ALA A 110 7.46 17.90 13.23
C ALA A 110 7.95 16.61 13.91
N ASP A 111 7.13 16.05 14.80
CA ASP A 111 7.41 14.79 15.51
C ASP A 111 6.88 13.56 14.75
N GLY A 112 6.20 13.76 13.62
CA GLY A 112 5.62 12.74 12.75
C GLY A 112 5.01 13.34 11.48
N TRP A 113 4.71 12.51 10.49
CA TRP A 113 4.21 12.97 9.19
C TRP A 113 2.67 13.10 9.18
N GLY A 114 2.17 14.11 9.90
CA GLY A 114 0.75 14.39 10.05
C GLY A 114 0.10 15.06 8.84
N PRO A 115 -1.23 15.23 8.85
CA PRO A 115 -1.97 15.98 7.83
C PRO A 115 -1.42 17.41 7.65
N GLY A 116 -0.96 17.72 6.45
CA GLY A 116 -0.40 19.01 6.09
C GLY A 116 1.13 19.10 6.19
N ASP A 117 1.77 18.13 6.84
CA ASP A 117 3.23 18.08 6.99
C ASP A 117 3.91 17.59 5.71
N VAL A 118 5.18 17.98 5.55
CA VAL A 118 5.98 17.70 4.36
C VAL A 118 7.23 16.92 4.74
N VAL A 119 7.51 15.88 3.98
CA VAL A 119 8.79 15.17 4.01
C VAL A 119 9.59 15.51 2.77
N ARG A 120 10.91 15.63 2.94
CA ARG A 120 11.87 15.64 1.85
C ARG A 120 12.35 14.22 1.62
N LEU A 121 12.21 13.74 0.39
CA LEU A 121 12.78 12.49 -0.07
C LEU A 121 14.03 12.80 -0.89
N GLU A 122 15.16 12.27 -0.45
CA GLU A 122 16.42 12.28 -1.17
C GLU A 122 16.67 10.87 -1.69
N ILE A 123 16.70 10.71 -3.00
CA ILE A 123 16.76 9.43 -3.68
C ILE A 123 18.08 9.38 -4.45
N SER A 124 18.87 8.34 -4.20
CA SER A 124 20.11 8.06 -4.94
C SER A 124 19.84 6.91 -5.92
N PRO A 125 19.73 7.17 -7.23
CA PRO A 125 19.42 6.15 -8.22
C PRO A 125 20.46 5.01 -8.26
N ASN A 126 19.98 3.77 -8.21
CA ASN A 126 20.83 2.57 -8.16
C ASN A 126 21.50 2.19 -9.49
N ASP A 127 21.26 2.92 -10.57
CA ASP A 127 21.77 2.65 -11.91
C ASP A 127 23.25 3.05 -12.13
N GLY A 128 23.89 3.66 -11.12
CA GLY A 128 25.34 3.77 -11.03
C GLY A 128 25.99 4.75 -12.01
N GLY A 129 25.22 5.72 -12.52
CA GLY A 129 25.73 6.77 -13.42
C GLY A 129 24.75 7.93 -13.65
N GLY A 130 23.91 8.23 -12.66
CA GLY A 130 22.92 9.29 -12.71
C GLY A 130 21.85 9.14 -13.80
N LEU A 131 20.95 10.12 -13.84
CA LEU A 131 19.93 10.22 -14.89
C LEU A 131 20.51 10.88 -16.15
N SER A 132 20.18 10.34 -17.32
CA SER A 132 20.52 10.95 -18.62
C SER A 132 19.72 12.22 -18.88
N SER A 133 20.12 13.10 -19.79
CA SER A 133 19.23 14.21 -20.22
C SER A 133 17.94 13.67 -20.83
N GLY A 134 16.78 14.21 -20.45
CA GLY A 134 15.50 13.69 -20.90
C GLY A 134 14.36 13.85 -19.90
N ASP A 135 13.22 13.24 -20.22
CA ASP A 135 12.05 13.20 -19.34
C ASP A 135 12.17 12.01 -18.39
N HIS A 136 12.03 12.29 -17.09
CA HIS A 136 12.08 11.30 -16.03
C HIS A 136 10.79 11.31 -15.22
N ARG A 137 10.49 10.18 -14.59
CA ARG A 137 9.40 10.08 -13.63
C ARG A 137 9.88 9.47 -12.32
N VAL A 138 9.43 10.05 -11.22
CA VAL A 138 9.50 9.45 -9.89
C VAL A 138 8.08 9.09 -9.48
N LYS A 139 7.86 7.83 -9.17
CA LYS A 139 6.61 7.35 -8.57
C LYS A 139 6.86 7.08 -7.10
N VAL A 140 6.07 7.68 -6.23
CA VAL A 140 6.09 7.46 -4.78
C VAL A 140 4.83 6.71 -4.43
N ILE A 141 4.95 5.63 -3.65
CA ILE A 141 3.82 4.82 -3.22
C ILE A 141 3.86 4.72 -1.70
N ILE A 142 2.76 5.12 -1.05
CA ILE A 142 2.64 5.11 0.41
C ILE A 142 1.25 4.58 0.77
N ASN A 143 1.21 3.42 1.44
CA ASN A 143 -0.05 2.79 1.86
C ASN A 143 -1.12 2.75 0.76
N GLU A 144 -0.76 2.19 -0.40
CA GLU A 144 -1.58 2.07 -1.61
C GLU A 144 -1.96 3.37 -2.33
N ASP A 145 -1.60 4.54 -1.79
CA ASP A 145 -1.68 5.80 -2.53
C ASP A 145 -0.44 5.98 -3.41
N GLU A 146 -0.64 6.47 -4.64
CA GLU A 146 0.41 6.52 -5.66
C GLU A 146 0.50 7.92 -6.27
N GLU A 147 1.65 8.55 -6.14
CA GLU A 147 1.92 9.83 -6.78
C GLU A 147 3.03 9.75 -7.81
N VAL A 148 2.81 10.42 -8.96
CA VAL A 148 3.75 10.40 -10.08
C VAL A 148 4.21 11.81 -10.38
N PHE A 149 5.45 12.09 -10.02
CA PHE A 149 6.12 13.32 -10.37
C PHE A 149 6.92 13.15 -11.66
N ARG A 150 6.79 14.09 -12.59
CA ARG A 150 7.55 14.12 -13.85
C ARG A 150 8.39 15.37 -13.90
N PHE A 151 9.63 15.22 -14.29
CA PHE A 151 10.57 16.32 -14.43
C PHE A 151 11.46 16.05 -15.63
N ARG A 152 12.19 17.09 -16.04
CA ARG A 152 13.09 17.03 -17.18
C ARG A 152 14.47 17.54 -16.78
N ILE A 153 15.49 16.80 -17.21
CA ILE A 153 16.90 17.18 -17.14
C ILE A 153 17.34 17.66 -18.52
#